data_AF-A1UG72-F1
#
_entry.id   AF-A1UG72-F1
#
_cell.length_a   1.000
_cell.length_b   1.000
_cell.length_c   1.000
_cell.angle_alpha   90.00
_cell.angle_beta   90.00
_cell.angle_gamma   90.00
#
_symmetry.space_group_name_H-M   'P 1'
#
loop_
_entity.id
_entity.type
_entity.pdbx_description
1 polymer ?
#
loop_
_entity_poly.entity_id
_entity_poly.type
_entity_poly.pdbx_seq_one_letter_code
_entity_poly.pdbx_strand_id
1 'polypeptide(L)' 'MLAQPDLCTFVAIDCFAGRSVQAKQDIYPEIVNELIRLGIPAVHVTIVLRESALENWGIRGGQAACDVDLGFTVNV' A
#
# COMPACT_ATOMS: atom_id res chain seq x y z
N MET A 1 3.41 -23.62 10.47
CA MET A 1 2.49 -23.83 9.33
C MET A 1 1.26 -22.99 9.60
N LEU A 2 0.77 -22.21 8.61
CA LEU A 2 -0.45 -21.41 8.77
C LEU A 2 -1.66 -22.34 8.92
N ALA A 3 -2.62 -21.98 9.77
CA ALA A 3 -3.82 -22.76 10.00
C ALA A 3 -4.88 -22.37 8.96
N GLN A 4 -5.09 -23.19 7.92
CA GLN A 4 -5.88 -22.87 6.69
C GLN A 4 -5.07 -22.13 5.62
N PRO A 5 -4.06 -22.79 5.00
CA PRO A 5 -3.17 -22.16 4.03
C PRO A 5 -3.88 -21.56 2.81
N ASP A 6 -5.07 -22.05 2.47
CA ASP A 6 -5.88 -21.56 1.34
C ASP A 6 -6.39 -20.12 1.55
N LEU A 7 -6.33 -19.61 2.79
CA LEU A 7 -6.69 -18.22 3.12
C LEU A 7 -5.48 -17.27 3.13
N CYS A 8 -4.30 -17.72 2.69
CA CYS A 8 -3.13 -16.87 2.54
C CYS A 8 -3.45 -15.66 1.66
N THR A 9 -3.22 -14.46 2.17
CA THR A 9 -3.56 -13.22 1.48
C THR A 9 -2.32 -12.33 1.39
N PHE A 10 -1.95 -11.98 0.16
CA PHE A 10 -0.83 -11.09 -0.12
C PHE A 10 -1.36 -9.75 -0.65
N VAL A 11 -1.03 -8.66 0.02
CA VAL A 11 -1.40 -7.29 -0.38
C VAL A 11 -0.14 -6.59 -0.88
N ALA A 12 -0.13 -6.23 -2.16
CA ALA A 12 0.88 -5.38 -2.74
C ALA A 12 0.33 -3.96 -2.93
N ILE A 13 1.07 -2.96 -2.47
CA ILE A 13 0.71 -1.55 -2.60
C ILE A 13 1.83 -0.84 -3.34
N ASP A 14 1.58 -0.43 -4.57
CA ASP A 14 2.46 0.43 -5.35
C ASP A 14 2.01 1.89 -5.17
N CYS A 15 2.89 2.74 -4.63
CA CYS A 15 2.54 4.12 -4.32
C CYS A 15 3.72 5.09 -4.48
N PHE A 16 3.41 6.39 -4.49
CA PHE A 16 4.45 7.42 -4.46
C PHE A 16 5.22 7.38 -3.13
N ALA A 17 6.54 7.52 -3.22
CA ALA A 17 7.40 7.75 -2.07
C ALA A 17 7.08 9.11 -1.42
N GLY A 18 7.15 9.18 -0.09
CA GLY A 18 6.98 10.42 0.68
C GLY A 18 6.31 10.24 2.04
N ARG A 19 5.62 9.12 2.25
CA ARG A 19 5.01 8.79 3.54
C ARG A 19 6.07 8.56 4.62
N SER A 20 5.81 9.08 5.79
CA SER A 20 6.52 8.86 7.03
C SER A 20 6.44 7.40 7.45
N VAL A 21 7.38 6.98 8.30
CA VAL A 21 7.37 5.63 8.87
C VAL A 21 6.09 5.40 9.68
N GLN A 22 5.61 6.40 10.41
CA GLN A 22 4.39 6.31 11.19
C GLN A 22 3.16 6.06 10.30
N ALA A 23 2.99 6.83 9.23
CA ALA A 23 1.88 6.63 8.28
C ALA A 23 1.89 5.23 7.66
N LYS A 24 3.08 4.67 7.40
CA LYS A 24 3.22 3.28 6.94
C LYS A 24 2.87 2.28 8.04
N GLN A 25 3.28 2.52 9.28
CA GLN A 25 2.94 1.66 10.40
C GLN A 25 1.43 1.62 10.68
N ASP A 26 0.73 2.74 10.47
CA ASP A 26 -0.70 2.86 10.72
C ASP A 26 -1.55 2.14 9.66
N ILE A 27 -1.11 2.10 8.38
CA ILE A 27 -1.90 1.47 7.31
C ILE A 27 -1.95 -0.07 7.41
N TYR A 28 -0.91 -0.71 7.97
CA TYR A 28 -0.86 -2.17 8.09
C TYR A 28 -2.00 -2.74 8.94
N PRO A 29 -2.22 -2.30 10.20
CA PRO A 29 -3.33 -2.80 11.01
C PRO A 29 -4.70 -2.42 10.42
N GLU A 30 -4.83 -1.26 9.77
CA GLU A 30 -6.08 -0.88 9.10
C GLU A 30 -6.47 -1.89 8.01
N ILE A 31 -5.54 -2.21 7.10
CA ILE A 31 -5.77 -3.20 6.04
C ILE A 31 -6.09 -4.57 6.64
N VAL A 32 -5.33 -5.00 7.66
CA VAL A 32 -5.58 -6.28 8.34
C VAL A 32 -6.98 -6.29 8.98
N ASN A 33 -7.41 -5.19 9.60
CA ASN A 33 -8.74 -5.07 10.21
C ASN A 33 -9.87 -5.16 9.17
N GLU A 34 -9.69 -4.63 7.96
CA GLU A 34 -10.65 -4.82 6.87
C GLU A 34 -10.71 -6.29 6.43
N LEU A 35 -9.55 -6.93 6.24
CA LEU A 35 -9.47 -8.32 5.78
C LEU A 35 -10.02 -9.31 6.81
N ILE A 36 -9.84 -9.07 8.10
CA ILE A 36 -10.47 -9.86 9.17
C ILE A 36 -11.99 -9.84 9.04
N ARG A 37 -12.59 -8.69 8.71
CA ARG A 37 -14.05 -8.58 8.52
C ARG A 37 -14.54 -9.36 7.31
N LEU A 38 -13.66 -9.67 6.36
CA LEU A 38 -13.91 -10.54 5.21
C LEU A 38 -13.59 -12.02 5.49
N GLY A 39 -13.21 -12.37 6.72
CA GLY A 39 -12.93 -13.74 7.15
C GLY A 39 -11.48 -14.19 6.94
N ILE A 40 -10.56 -13.29 6.59
CA ILE A 40 -9.14 -13.61 6.46
C ILE A 40 -8.45 -13.50 7.83
N PRO A 41 -7.84 -14.58 8.35
CA PRO A 41 -7.10 -14.51 9.61
C PRO A 41 -5.91 -13.55 9.51
N ALA A 42 -5.71 -12.70 10.53
CA ALA A 42 -4.62 -11.72 10.55
C ALA A 42 -3.25 -12.32 10.26
N VAL A 43 -2.98 -13.49 10.83
CA VAL A 43 -1.71 -14.22 10.69
C VAL A 43 -1.46 -14.76 9.28
N HIS A 44 -2.45 -14.68 8.39
CA HIS A 44 -2.33 -15.10 6.98
C HIS A 44 -2.07 -13.94 6.03
N VAL A 45 -2.06 -12.70 6.53
CA VAL A 45 -1.88 -11.51 5.71
C VAL A 45 -0.40 -11.14 5.65
N THR A 46 0.13 -10.95 4.45
CA THR A 46 1.43 -10.32 4.21
C THR A 46 1.23 -9.07 3.37
N ILE A 47 1.78 -7.94 3.80
CA ILE A 47 1.64 -6.65 3.12
C ILE A 47 3.02 -6.16 2.68
N VAL A 48 3.15 -5.73 1.43
CA VAL A 48 4.36 -5.12 0.87
C VAL A 48 4.00 -3.75 0.30
N LEU A 49 4.68 -2.71 0.78
CA LEU A 49 4.69 -1.39 0.13
C LEU A 49 5.88 -1.32 -0.83
N ARG A 50 5.59 -0.93 -2.07
CA ARG A 50 6.58 -0.57 -3.09
C ARG A 50 6.42 0.91 -3.38
N GLU A 51 7.40 1.66 -2.92
CA GLU A 51 7.44 3.10 -3.15
C GLU A 51 8.34 3.39 -4.35
N SER A 52 7.89 4.30 -5.21
CA SER A 52 8.73 4.84 -6.27
C SER A 52 8.66 6.36 -6.24
N ALA A 53 9.77 6.99 -6.57
CA ALA A 53 9.85 8.44 -6.72
C ALA A 53 8.87 8.93 -7.81
N LEU A 54 8.41 10.17 -7.71
CA LEU A 54 7.34 10.70 -8.56
C LEU A 54 7.75 10.72 -10.04
N GLU A 55 9.02 11.01 -10.33
CA GLU A 55 9.61 11.02 -11.67
C GLU A 55 9.58 9.65 -12.36
N ASN A 56 9.39 8.56 -11.61
CA ASN A 56 9.34 7.20 -12.14
C ASN A 56 7.92 6.74 -12.50
N TRP A 57 6.91 7.61 -12.38
CA TRP A 57 5.52 7.30 -12.71
C TRP A 57 5.03 8.10 -13.91
N GLY A 58 4.57 7.42 -14.95
CA GLY A 58 3.83 8.04 -16.06
C GLY A 58 2.33 8.10 -15.77
N ILE A 59 1.77 9.30 -15.68
CA ILE A 59 0.34 9.54 -15.37
C ILE A 59 -0.27 10.58 -16.33
N ARG A 60 -1.61 10.74 -16.29
CA ARG A 60 -2.36 11.79 -17.01
C ARG A 60 -1.88 12.04 -18.46
N GLY A 61 -1.85 10.98 -19.26
CA GLY A 61 -1.41 11.08 -20.67
C GLY A 61 0.10 10.94 -20.88
N GLY A 62 0.84 10.36 -19.93
CA GLY A 62 2.26 10.04 -20.08
C GLY A 62 3.22 11.08 -19.50
N GLN A 63 2.73 11.97 -18.63
CA GLN A 63 3.54 12.94 -17.91
C GLN A 63 4.17 12.28 -16.68
N ALA A 64 5.41 12.64 -16.34
CA ALA A 64 6.00 12.23 -15.08
C ALA A 64 5.16 12.80 -13.92
N ALA A 65 4.92 12.03 -12.86
CA ALA A 65 4.05 12.47 -11.78
C ALA A 65 4.60 13.70 -11.03
N CYS A 66 5.91 13.97 -11.11
CA CYS A 66 6.54 15.16 -10.56
C CYS A 66 6.17 16.45 -11.33
N ASP A 67 5.70 16.35 -12.57
CA ASP A 67 5.34 17.49 -13.42
C ASP A 67 3.84 17.83 -13.34
N VAL A 68 3.11 17.15 -12.44
CA VAL A 68 1.66 17.18 -12.38
C VAL A 68 1.21 17.60 -10.98
N ASP A 69 0.27 18.54 -10.89
CA ASP A 69 -0.43 18.79 -9.62
C ASP A 69 -1.31 17.58 -9.27
N LEU A 70 -0.86 16.80 -8.27
CA LEU A 70 -1.51 15.59 -7.83
C LEU A 70 -2.85 15.85 -7.13
N GLY A 71 -3.10 17.06 -6.62
CA GLY A 71 -4.30 17.40 -5.87
C GLY A 71 -4.34 16.83 -4.44
N PHE A 72 -3.21 16.31 -3.94
CA PHE A 72 -3.04 15.83 -2.56
C PHE A 72 -1.57 15.87 -2.13
N THR A 73 -1.35 15.88 -0.82
CA THR A 73 0.00 15.85 -0.23
C THR A 73 0.56 14.43 -0.24
N VAL A 74 1.76 14.25 -0.81
CA VAL A 74 2.46 12.96 -0.80
C VAL A 74 3.29 12.77 0.48
N ASN A 75 3.85 13.86 1.01
CA ASN A 75 4.67 13.85 2.21
C ASN A 75 3.79 13.98 3.47
N VAL A 76 3.46 12.85 4.09
CA VAL A 76 2.59 12.75 5.28
C VAL A 76 3.22 11.91 6.37
#